data_AF-A0A7X8CUH4-F1
#
_entry.id   AF-A0A7X8CUH4-F1
#
_cell.length_a   1.000
_cell.length_b   1.000
_cell.length_c   1.000
_cell.angle_alpha   90.00
_cell.angle_beta   90.00
_cell.angle_gamma   90.00
#
_symmetry.space_group_name_H-M   'P 1'
#
loop_
_entity.id
_entity.type
_entity.pdbx_description
1 polymer ?
#
loop_
_entity_poly.entity_id
_entity_poly.type
_entity_poly.pdbx_seq_one_letter_code
_entity_poly.pdbx_strand_id
1 'polypeptide(L)'
;TWLAQARAVLAEKGLTVPEPAPCGCGASFPEPRAAAGTRGSSLLKPVVPASFAAPRIDNGMSGGCPGSAARSFAASAGTPAAVPAPKPAGGPSGAGAAGSLASRLEQWPVQLHLVNPRAPYFRGADLLIAADCTAFACGAFHQALLAGRRLVIACPKLDHGREVYLDKIRALIDEAQVSSVTVAIMEVPCCGGLSRLVQEAAGSASRSVPISTVVVGIEGGGLTWM
;
A
#
# COMPACT_ATOMS: atom_id res chain seq x y z
N THR A 1 16.39 14.03 9.83
CA THR A 1 16.10 13.63 8.43
C THR A 1 16.60 12.22 8.21
N TRP A 2 16.10 11.50 7.18
CA TRP A 2 16.60 10.16 6.85
C TRP A 2 18.12 10.17 6.60
N LEU A 3 18.62 11.23 5.95
CA LEU A 3 20.04 11.42 5.67
C LEU A 3 20.86 11.62 6.94
N ALA A 4 20.35 12.39 7.91
CA ALA A 4 21.02 12.56 9.20
C ALA A 4 21.07 11.24 10.00
N GLN A 5 20.00 10.45 9.96
CA GLN A 5 19.96 9.12 10.58
C GLN A 5 20.92 8.15 9.87
N ALA A 6 20.95 8.14 8.53
CA ALA A 6 21.87 7.31 7.76
C ALA A 6 23.34 7.70 8.04
N ARG A 7 23.65 9.00 8.11
CA ARG A 7 24.97 9.52 8.49
C ARG A 7 25.37 9.12 9.91
N ALA A 8 24.43 9.13 10.87
CA ALA A 8 24.71 8.71 12.24
C ALA A 8 25.06 7.21 12.33
N VAL A 9 24.31 6.33 11.64
CA VAL A 9 24.58 4.87 11.61
C VAL A 9 25.93 4.55 10.96
N LEU A 10 26.31 5.30 9.93
CA LEU A 10 27.60 5.12 9.27
C LEU A 10 28.76 5.60 10.15
N ALA A 11 28.58 6.72 10.88
CA ALA A 11 29.56 7.22 11.84
C ALA A 11 29.84 6.23 12.99
N GLU A 12 28.81 5.55 13.52
CA GLU A 12 28.95 4.50 14.54
C GLU A 12 29.79 3.30 14.05
N LYS A 13 29.79 3.04 12.73
CA LYS A 13 30.58 1.99 12.08
C LYS A 13 31.97 2.48 11.62
N GLY A 14 32.35 3.71 11.96
CA GLY A 14 33.62 4.33 11.53
C GLY A 14 33.67 4.69 10.05
N LEU A 15 32.53 4.67 9.35
CA LEU A 15 32.41 4.99 7.94
C LEU A 15 31.98 6.45 7.79
N THR A 16 32.86 7.31 7.29
CA THR A 16 32.54 8.71 7.02
C THR A 16 31.92 8.85 5.64
N VAL A 17 30.72 9.46 5.58
CA VAL A 17 30.10 9.83 4.30
C VAL A 17 30.61 11.22 3.92
N PRO A 18 31.36 11.37 2.81
CA PRO A 18 31.82 12.68 2.38
C PRO A 18 30.63 13.63 2.17
N GLU A 19 30.78 14.87 2.61
CA GLU A 19 29.81 15.91 2.28
C GLU A 19 29.72 16.06 0.76
N PRO A 20 28.53 16.33 0.20
CA PRO A 20 28.42 16.70 -1.20
C PRO A 20 29.33 17.92 -1.41
N ALA A 21 30.38 17.74 -2.21
CA ALA A 21 31.27 18.83 -2.55
C ALA A 21 30.42 19.98 -3.12
N PRO A 22 30.65 21.23 -2.71
CA PRO A 22 29.96 22.34 -3.32
C PRO A 22 30.25 22.30 -4.82
N CYS A 23 29.21 22.05 -5.61
CA CYS A 23 29.27 22.10 -7.06
C CYS A 23 29.82 23.49 -7.41
N GLY A 24 31.06 23.54 -7.92
CA GLY A 24 31.77 24.77 -8.24
C GLY A 24 31.22 25.53 -9.45
N CYS A 25 29.90 25.68 -9.56
CA CYS A 25 29.27 26.64 -10.44
C CYS A 25 28.73 27.79 -9.58
N GLY A 26 29.53 28.85 -9.48
CA GLY A 26 29.16 30.08 -8.80
C GLY A 26 27.88 30.67 -9.40
N ALA A 27 26.82 30.63 -8.61
CA ALA A 27 25.76 31.63 -8.63
C ALA A 27 25.46 31.94 -7.17
N SER A 28 26.11 32.99 -6.68
CA SER A 28 25.88 33.59 -5.37
C SER A 28 24.43 34.04 -5.25
N PHE A 29 23.61 33.30 -4.50
CA PHE A 29 22.40 33.85 -3.93
C PHE A 29 22.79 34.68 -2.70
N PRO A 30 22.51 36.00 -2.67
CA PRO A 30 22.90 36.82 -1.54
C PRO A 30 22.09 36.44 -0.28
N GLU A 31 22.80 36.17 0.81
CA GLU A 31 22.22 36.09 2.15
C GLU A 31 21.65 37.45 2.57
N PRO A 32 20.45 37.51 3.17
CA PRO A 32 19.97 38.75 3.76
C PRO A 32 20.72 39.03 5.06
N ARG A 33 21.52 40.10 5.05
CA ARG A 33 22.16 40.69 6.23
C ARG A 33 21.17 40.92 7.36
N ALA A 34 21.50 40.39 8.54
CA ALA A 34 20.88 40.78 9.80
C ALA A 34 21.20 42.25 10.12
N ALA A 35 20.18 43.09 10.24
CA ALA A 35 20.30 44.45 10.74
C ALA A 35 19.88 44.49 12.21
N ALA A 36 20.80 44.91 13.07
CA ALA A 36 20.52 45.25 14.47
C ALA A 36 19.76 46.58 14.56
N GLY A 37 18.71 46.62 15.38
CA GLY A 37 17.89 47.81 15.63
C GLY A 37 17.12 47.70 16.95
N THR A 38 17.13 48.79 17.70
CA THR A 38 16.94 48.94 19.15
C THR A 38 15.46 48.92 19.63
N ARG A 39 15.33 48.71 20.95
CA ARG A 39 14.12 48.77 21.82
C ARG A 39 13.01 49.75 21.41
N GLY A 40 11.76 49.29 21.51
CA GLY A 40 10.55 50.12 21.58
C GLY A 40 9.30 49.31 21.87
N SER A 41 8.71 49.52 23.04
CA SER A 41 7.41 48.97 23.47
C SER A 41 6.28 49.50 22.60
N SER A 42 5.37 48.66 22.11
CA SER A 42 3.93 48.98 21.99
C SER A 42 3.11 47.81 21.45
N LEU A 43 2.01 47.54 22.16
CA LEU A 43 0.88 46.67 21.87
C LEU A 43 0.36 46.74 20.42
N LEU A 44 0.45 45.64 19.65
CA LEU A 44 -0.47 45.38 18.52
C LEU A 44 -0.69 43.86 18.38
N LYS A 45 -1.97 43.46 18.42
CA LYS A 45 -2.48 42.07 18.31
C LYS A 45 -2.07 41.42 16.98
N PRO A 46 -1.78 40.10 16.94
CA PRO A 46 -1.61 39.40 15.68
C PRO A 46 -2.97 39.27 14.98
N VAL A 47 -3.10 39.96 13.84
CA VAL A 47 -4.14 39.68 12.85
C VAL A 47 -3.77 38.36 12.19
N VAL A 48 -4.58 37.35 12.43
CA VAL A 48 -4.49 36.03 11.78
C VAL A 48 -4.72 36.23 10.29
N PRO A 49 -3.80 35.88 9.38
CA PRO A 49 -4.11 35.94 7.96
C PRO A 49 -5.19 34.90 7.66
N ALA A 50 -6.25 35.35 6.99
CA ALA A 50 -7.35 34.53 6.55
C ALA A 50 -6.80 33.33 5.74
N SER A 51 -7.13 32.13 6.21
CA SER A 51 -6.84 30.87 5.56
C SER A 51 -7.30 30.92 4.11
N PHE A 52 -6.38 30.76 3.16
CA PHE A 52 -6.72 30.36 1.81
C PHE A 52 -7.34 28.97 1.91
N ALA A 53 -8.67 28.92 1.89
CA ALA A 53 -9.43 27.68 1.90
C ALA A 53 -9.13 26.92 0.60
N ALA A 54 -8.29 25.87 0.71
CA ALA A 54 -8.26 24.82 -0.29
C ALA A 54 -9.70 24.29 -0.48
N PRO A 55 -10.16 24.04 -1.71
CA PRO A 55 -11.47 23.45 -1.93
C PRO A 55 -11.52 22.13 -1.17
N ARG A 56 -12.37 22.08 -0.14
CA ARG A 56 -12.65 20.84 0.58
C ARG A 56 -13.46 19.98 -0.37
N ILE A 57 -12.91 18.84 -0.78
CA ILE A 57 -13.72 17.78 -1.36
C ILE A 57 -14.64 17.30 -0.24
N ASP A 58 -15.93 17.62 -0.32
CA ASP A 58 -16.92 17.09 0.59
C ASP A 58 -17.22 15.65 0.18
N ASN A 59 -16.49 14.69 0.72
CA ASN A 59 -16.70 13.28 0.40
C ASN A 59 -18.04 12.71 0.89
N GLY A 60 -19.00 13.52 1.36
CA GLY A 60 -20.28 13.07 1.93
C GLY A 60 -20.15 12.06 3.08
N MET A 61 -18.94 11.91 3.64
CA MET A 61 -18.60 10.87 4.61
C MET A 61 -18.60 11.47 6.00
N SER A 62 -19.75 11.37 6.65
CA SER A 62 -19.85 11.43 8.11
C SER A 62 -18.99 10.33 8.74
N GLY A 63 -17.74 10.67 9.04
CA GLY A 63 -16.85 10.10 10.07
C GLY A 63 -17.04 8.65 10.54
N GLY A 64 -17.04 7.66 9.64
CA GLY A 64 -16.87 6.25 10.01
C GLY A 64 -15.40 5.84 9.99
N CYS A 65 -14.93 5.11 11.01
CA CYS A 65 -13.65 4.40 10.94
C CYS A 65 -13.61 3.56 9.65
N PRO A 66 -12.47 3.40 8.94
CA PRO A 66 -12.45 2.77 7.62
C PRO A 66 -13.11 1.38 7.55
N GLY A 67 -13.04 0.59 8.64
CA GLY A 67 -13.73 -0.71 8.73
C GLY A 67 -15.25 -0.63 8.77
N SER A 68 -15.82 0.47 9.25
CA SER A 68 -17.26 0.75 9.23
C SER A 68 -17.74 1.28 7.87
N ALA A 69 -16.81 1.71 7.00
CA ALA A 69 -17.08 2.17 5.64
C ALA A 69 -16.82 1.07 4.59
N ALA A 70 -17.07 -0.18 4.95
CA ALA A 70 -16.87 -1.33 4.06
C ALA A 70 -17.77 -1.23 2.81
N ARG A 71 -17.17 -1.42 1.64
CA ARG A 71 -17.81 -1.29 0.32
C ARG A 71 -17.50 -2.53 -0.50
N SER A 72 -18.52 -3.06 -1.17
CA SER A 72 -18.36 -4.02 -2.25
C SER A 72 -18.50 -3.28 -3.58
N PHE A 73 -17.67 -3.62 -4.54
CA PHE A 73 -17.83 -3.20 -5.92
C PHE A 73 -18.50 -4.34 -6.68
N ALA A 74 -19.38 -4.02 -7.64
CA ALA A 74 -19.91 -5.05 -8.52
C ALA A 74 -18.72 -5.68 -9.27
N ALA A 75 -18.65 -7.02 -9.26
CA ALA A 75 -17.66 -7.73 -10.04
C ALA A 75 -17.79 -7.25 -11.49
N SER A 76 -16.76 -6.60 -12.00
CA SER A 76 -16.72 -6.20 -13.41
C SER A 76 -16.47 -7.46 -14.22
N ALA A 77 -17.50 -8.30 -14.34
CA ALA A 77 -17.67 -9.24 -15.42
C ALA A 77 -18.00 -8.42 -16.69
N GLY A 78 -17.02 -7.63 -17.12
CA GLY A 78 -17.11 -6.85 -18.33
C GLY A 78 -16.84 -7.74 -19.54
N THR A 79 -17.91 -8.17 -20.21
CA THR A 79 -18.00 -8.03 -21.67
C THR A 79 -17.43 -6.64 -22.05
N PRO A 80 -16.60 -6.49 -23.09
CA PRO A 80 -15.97 -5.21 -23.40
C PRO A 80 -17.02 -4.20 -23.90
N ALA A 81 -17.67 -3.51 -22.97
CA ALA A 81 -18.40 -2.29 -23.24
C ALA A 81 -17.38 -1.15 -23.23
N ALA A 82 -17.21 -0.55 -24.41
CA ALA A 82 -16.27 0.52 -24.68
C ALA A 82 -16.48 1.72 -23.74
N VAL A 83 -15.52 1.94 -22.85
CA VAL A 83 -15.19 3.30 -22.39
C VAL A 83 -14.38 3.93 -23.53
N PRO A 84 -14.74 5.12 -24.06
CA PRO A 84 -13.93 5.75 -25.10
C PRO A 84 -12.56 6.09 -24.51
N ALA A 85 -11.53 5.37 -24.97
CA ALA A 85 -10.15 5.60 -24.58
C ALA A 85 -9.65 6.94 -25.15
N PRO A 86 -8.81 7.69 -24.41
CA PRO A 86 -8.00 8.73 -25.03
C PRO A 86 -7.04 8.08 -26.04
N LYS A 87 -7.05 8.63 -27.26
CA LYS A 87 -6.32 8.20 -28.45
C LYS A 87 -4.83 7.91 -28.18
N PRO A 88 -4.29 6.71 -28.45
CA PRO A 88 -2.85 6.47 -28.33
C PRO A 88 -2.10 7.01 -29.56
N ALA A 89 -1.01 7.74 -29.31
CA ALA A 89 0.03 8.00 -30.30
C ALA A 89 0.81 6.70 -30.54
N GLY A 90 1.03 6.35 -31.81
CA GLY A 90 1.45 5.02 -32.25
C GLY A 90 2.90 4.60 -31.95
N GLY A 91 3.08 3.29 -31.83
CA GLY A 91 4.35 2.55 -31.85
C GLY A 91 4.05 1.03 -31.89
N PRO A 92 4.86 0.19 -32.55
CA PRO A 92 4.37 -1.07 -33.12
C PRO A 92 4.28 -2.24 -32.12
N SER A 93 3.10 -2.87 -32.17
CA SER A 93 2.71 -4.26 -31.93
C SER A 93 3.67 -5.22 -31.20
N GLY A 94 3.26 -5.60 -29.99
CA GLY A 94 3.50 -6.92 -29.40
C GLY A 94 2.14 -7.51 -28.99
N ALA A 95 1.76 -8.63 -29.59
CA ALA A 95 0.46 -9.26 -29.42
C ALA A 95 0.27 -9.83 -28.00
N GLY A 96 -0.72 -9.31 -27.29
CA GLY A 96 -1.29 -9.85 -26.07
C GLY A 96 -2.60 -9.10 -25.81
N ALA A 97 -3.72 -9.83 -25.72
CA ALA A 97 -5.08 -9.32 -25.77
C ALA A 97 -5.27 -7.97 -25.06
N ALA A 98 -5.81 -6.98 -25.79
CA ALA A 98 -6.36 -5.74 -25.24
C ALA A 98 -7.65 -6.04 -24.45
N GLY A 99 -7.55 -6.90 -23.43
CA GLY A 99 -8.52 -6.97 -22.36
C GLY A 99 -8.36 -5.71 -21.52
N SER A 100 -9.48 -5.07 -21.18
CA SER A 100 -9.48 -3.84 -20.38
C SER A 100 -8.52 -3.95 -19.19
N LEU A 101 -7.63 -2.96 -19.02
CA LEU A 101 -6.81 -2.73 -17.81
C LEU A 101 -7.68 -2.34 -16.58
N ALA A 102 -8.92 -2.82 -16.55
CA ALA A 102 -9.87 -2.55 -15.49
C ALA A 102 -9.40 -3.19 -14.18
N SER A 103 -9.61 -2.46 -13.10
CA SER A 103 -9.35 -2.98 -11.76
C SER A 103 -10.19 -4.23 -11.51
N ARG A 104 -9.52 -5.29 -11.04
CA ARG A 104 -10.16 -6.50 -10.52
C ARG A 104 -10.51 -6.45 -9.03
N LEU A 105 -10.34 -5.30 -8.39
CA LEU A 105 -10.68 -5.15 -6.97
C LEU A 105 -12.21 -5.12 -6.80
N GLU A 106 -12.73 -5.96 -5.91
CA GLU A 106 -14.17 -6.11 -5.66
C GLU A 106 -14.61 -5.59 -4.29
N GLN A 107 -13.69 -5.13 -3.44
CA GLN A 107 -13.99 -4.64 -2.10
C GLN A 107 -13.02 -3.57 -1.59
N TRP A 108 -13.48 -2.75 -0.64
CA TRP A 108 -12.67 -1.80 0.11
C TRP A 108 -13.18 -1.68 1.56
N PRO A 109 -12.32 -1.51 2.59
CA PRO A 109 -10.87 -1.34 2.55
C PRO A 109 -10.11 -2.64 2.26
N VAL A 110 -8.80 -2.52 2.00
CA VAL A 110 -7.91 -3.66 1.70
C VAL A 110 -6.82 -3.89 2.75
N GLN A 111 -6.48 -2.91 3.58
CA GLN A 111 -5.46 -3.09 4.62
C GLN A 111 -5.97 -4.00 5.75
N LEU A 112 -5.17 -4.99 6.15
CA LEU A 112 -5.57 -5.97 7.18
C LEU A 112 -5.97 -5.31 8.51
N HIS A 113 -5.32 -4.21 8.92
CA HIS A 113 -5.75 -3.44 10.10
C HIS A 113 -7.15 -2.85 10.00
N LEU A 114 -7.60 -2.53 8.79
CA LEU A 114 -8.85 -1.82 8.56
C LEU A 114 -10.01 -2.74 8.18
N VAL A 115 -9.73 -3.89 7.54
CA VAL A 115 -10.79 -4.81 7.13
C VAL A 115 -11.55 -5.37 8.33
N ASN A 116 -12.85 -5.53 8.16
CA ASN A 116 -13.70 -6.31 9.05
C ASN A 116 -13.81 -7.74 8.49
N PRO A 117 -13.26 -8.76 9.17
CA PRO A 117 -13.37 -10.16 8.72
C PRO A 117 -14.80 -10.64 8.51
N ARG A 118 -15.78 -10.05 9.22
CA ARG A 118 -17.20 -10.41 9.14
C ARG A 118 -17.94 -9.73 7.97
N ALA A 119 -17.24 -8.96 7.14
CA ALA A 119 -17.88 -8.29 6.00
C ALA A 119 -18.43 -9.32 4.99
N PRO A 120 -19.65 -9.12 4.43
CA PRO A 120 -20.31 -10.13 3.60
C PRO A 120 -19.52 -10.60 2.38
N TYR A 121 -18.69 -9.73 1.80
CA TYR A 121 -17.90 -10.04 0.60
C TYR A 121 -16.77 -11.04 0.84
N PHE A 122 -16.37 -11.30 2.09
CA PHE A 122 -15.39 -12.34 2.42
C PHE A 122 -16.02 -13.73 2.58
N ARG A 123 -17.35 -13.82 2.71
CA ARG A 123 -18.02 -15.08 3.01
C ARG A 123 -17.83 -16.09 1.87
N GLY A 124 -17.17 -17.22 2.14
CA GLY A 124 -16.93 -18.26 1.13
C GLY A 124 -15.99 -17.84 -0.01
N ALA A 125 -15.30 -16.70 0.13
CA ALA A 125 -14.50 -16.17 -0.97
C ALA A 125 -13.11 -16.83 -1.07
N ASP A 126 -12.50 -16.77 -2.25
CA ASP A 126 -11.07 -17.01 -2.39
C ASP A 126 -10.32 -15.77 -1.89
N LEU A 127 -9.44 -15.95 -0.90
CA LEU A 127 -8.73 -14.87 -0.24
C LEU A 127 -7.32 -14.73 -0.83
N LEU A 128 -6.95 -13.50 -1.19
CA LEU A 128 -5.57 -13.11 -1.49
C LEU A 128 -5.03 -12.27 -0.34
N ILE A 129 -4.03 -12.80 0.38
CA ILE A 129 -3.25 -12.05 1.37
C ILE A 129 -1.93 -11.64 0.71
N ALA A 130 -1.76 -10.36 0.41
CA ALA A 130 -0.61 -9.87 -0.35
C ALA A 130 0.29 -8.96 0.48
N ALA A 131 1.61 -9.11 0.34
CA ALA A 131 2.56 -8.12 0.86
C ALA A 131 2.41 -6.81 0.07
N ASP A 132 2.46 -5.67 0.77
CA ASP A 132 2.14 -4.35 0.20
C ASP A 132 2.85 -4.02 -1.12
N CYS A 133 4.14 -4.36 -1.23
CA CYS A 133 4.94 -4.07 -2.42
C CYS A 133 4.62 -4.96 -3.63
N THR A 134 3.94 -6.11 -3.46
CA THR A 134 3.68 -7.06 -4.56
C THR A 134 2.82 -6.46 -5.66
N ALA A 135 1.82 -5.63 -5.29
CA ALA A 135 0.95 -4.96 -6.26
C ALA A 135 1.69 -3.91 -7.10
N PHE A 136 2.78 -3.35 -6.56
CA PHE A 136 3.60 -2.35 -7.25
C PHE A 136 4.73 -2.98 -8.05
N ALA A 137 5.24 -4.14 -7.62
CA ALA A 137 6.30 -4.87 -8.31
C ALA A 137 5.77 -5.75 -9.45
N CYS A 138 4.56 -6.29 -9.33
CA CYS A 138 3.94 -7.15 -10.36
C CYS A 138 2.93 -6.36 -11.21
N GLY A 139 3.31 -6.00 -12.43
CA GLY A 139 2.39 -5.29 -13.35
C GLY A 139 1.13 -6.09 -13.69
N ALA A 140 1.19 -7.42 -13.62
CA ALA A 140 0.05 -8.31 -13.85
C ALA A 140 -0.79 -8.58 -12.60
N PHE A 141 -0.52 -7.94 -11.45
CA PHE A 141 -1.13 -8.26 -10.15
C PHE A 141 -2.65 -8.39 -10.20
N HIS A 142 -3.34 -7.41 -10.81
CA HIS A 142 -4.79 -7.43 -10.86
C HIS A 142 -5.33 -8.62 -11.66
N GLN A 143 -4.70 -8.95 -12.79
CA GLN A 143 -5.20 -9.99 -13.69
C GLN A 143 -4.78 -11.40 -13.24
N ALA A 144 -3.56 -11.56 -12.74
CA ALA A 144 -3.01 -12.86 -12.36
C ALA A 144 -3.35 -13.26 -10.92
N LEU A 145 -3.31 -12.29 -10.00
CA LEU A 145 -3.44 -12.57 -8.56
C LEU A 145 -4.78 -12.11 -7.99
N LEU A 146 -5.30 -10.94 -8.39
CA LEU A 146 -6.51 -10.41 -7.75
C LEU A 146 -7.83 -10.90 -8.37
N ALA A 147 -7.84 -11.23 -9.66
CA ALA A 147 -9.07 -11.60 -10.37
C ALA A 147 -9.84 -12.73 -9.65
N GLY A 148 -11.10 -12.46 -9.30
CA GLY A 148 -11.99 -13.40 -8.61
C GLY A 148 -11.70 -13.59 -7.11
N ARG A 149 -10.68 -12.92 -6.56
CA ARG A 149 -10.28 -13.05 -5.15
C ARG A 149 -10.62 -11.80 -4.34
N ARG A 150 -10.75 -11.95 -3.03
CA ARG A 150 -10.84 -10.83 -2.08
C ARG A 150 -9.47 -10.51 -1.56
N LEU A 151 -9.09 -9.25 -1.67
CA LEU A 151 -7.78 -8.76 -1.27
C LEU A 151 -7.74 -8.33 0.19
N VAL A 152 -6.69 -8.77 0.87
CA VAL A 152 -6.17 -8.11 2.06
C VAL A 152 -4.67 -7.90 1.89
N ILE A 153 -4.17 -6.71 2.24
CA ILE A 153 -2.74 -6.38 2.22
C ILE A 153 -2.19 -6.24 3.64
N ALA A 154 -0.96 -6.71 3.84
CA ALA A 154 -0.22 -6.57 5.09
C ALA A 154 1.29 -6.68 4.84
N CYS A 155 2.08 -5.88 5.55
CA CYS A 155 3.53 -5.97 5.60
C CYS A 155 4.00 -6.04 7.07
N PRO A 156 4.12 -7.23 7.68
CA PRO A 156 4.49 -7.37 9.09
C PRO A 156 5.83 -6.74 9.49
N LYS A 157 6.67 -6.38 8.52
CA LYS A 157 7.93 -5.66 8.74
C LYS A 157 7.72 -4.17 9.01
N LEU A 158 6.70 -3.57 8.40
CA LEU A 158 6.38 -2.14 8.49
C LEU A 158 5.17 -1.88 9.41
N ASP A 159 4.32 -2.87 9.54
CA ASP A 159 3.12 -2.86 10.34
C ASP A 159 3.40 -3.20 11.81
N HIS A 160 2.47 -2.83 12.68
CA HIS A 160 2.49 -3.12 14.12
C HIS A 160 1.26 -3.96 14.52
N GLY A 161 1.30 -4.62 15.68
CA GLY A 161 0.16 -5.39 16.17
C GLY A 161 -0.04 -6.71 15.43
N ARG A 162 0.99 -7.56 15.45
CA ARG A 162 1.00 -8.90 14.84
C ARG A 162 -0.16 -9.76 15.34
N GLU A 163 -0.51 -9.65 16.62
CA GLU A 163 -1.58 -10.38 17.27
C GLU A 163 -2.94 -10.05 16.63
N VAL A 164 -3.16 -8.77 16.30
CA VAL A 164 -4.38 -8.33 15.59
C VAL A 164 -4.47 -8.97 14.21
N TYR A 165 -3.34 -9.15 13.53
CA TYR A 165 -3.30 -9.81 12.22
C TYR A 165 -3.61 -11.30 12.31
N LEU A 166 -3.03 -11.99 13.29
CA LEU A 166 -3.33 -13.40 13.57
C LEU A 166 -4.83 -13.59 13.84
N ASP A 167 -5.40 -12.78 14.73
CA ASP A 167 -6.81 -12.85 15.09
C ASP A 167 -7.72 -12.60 13.87
N LYS A 168 -7.39 -11.61 13.04
CA LYS A 168 -8.19 -11.30 11.85
C LYS A 168 -8.07 -12.36 10.76
N ILE A 169 -6.89 -12.91 10.52
CA ILE A 169 -6.72 -13.99 9.54
C ILE A 169 -7.43 -15.24 10.04
N ARG A 170 -7.32 -15.58 11.33
CA ARG A 170 -8.11 -16.65 11.92
C ARG A 170 -9.60 -16.41 11.77
N ALA A 171 -10.10 -15.20 12.03
CA ALA A 171 -11.52 -14.86 11.85
C ALA A 171 -11.96 -14.93 10.37
N LEU A 172 -11.11 -14.55 9.42
CA LEU A 172 -11.37 -14.77 7.98
C LEU A 172 -11.47 -16.27 7.67
N ILE A 173 -10.56 -17.07 8.23
CA ILE A 173 -10.57 -18.52 8.07
C ILE A 173 -11.82 -19.12 8.70
N ASP A 174 -12.12 -18.87 9.97
CA ASP A 174 -13.15 -19.52 10.80
C ASP A 174 -14.56 -18.94 10.62
N GLU A 175 -14.70 -17.61 10.58
CA GLU A 175 -16.01 -16.95 10.58
C GLU A 175 -16.49 -16.60 9.18
N ALA A 176 -15.61 -16.03 8.34
CA ALA A 176 -15.94 -15.77 6.95
C ALA A 176 -15.95 -17.06 6.11
N GLN A 177 -15.31 -18.13 6.60
CA GLN A 177 -15.25 -19.42 5.90
C GLN A 177 -14.70 -19.28 4.49
N VAL A 178 -13.58 -18.54 4.35
CA VAL A 178 -12.91 -18.40 3.05
C VAL A 178 -12.58 -19.78 2.46
N SER A 179 -12.76 -19.91 1.15
CA SER A 179 -12.64 -21.18 0.43
C SER A 179 -11.18 -21.58 0.20
N SER A 180 -10.32 -20.61 -0.04
CA SER A 180 -8.88 -20.79 -0.21
C SER A 180 -8.13 -19.53 0.24
N VAL A 181 -6.84 -19.70 0.54
CA VAL A 181 -5.94 -18.59 0.85
C VAL A 181 -4.73 -18.64 -0.08
N THR A 182 -4.58 -17.63 -0.93
CA THR A 182 -3.35 -17.39 -1.68
C THR A 182 -2.53 -16.33 -0.97
N VAL A 183 -1.26 -16.62 -0.68
CA VAL A 183 -0.33 -15.67 -0.07
C VAL A 183 0.64 -15.16 -1.13
N ALA A 184 0.59 -13.86 -1.43
CA ALA A 184 1.53 -13.23 -2.34
C ALA A 184 2.65 -12.54 -1.56
N ILE A 185 3.88 -13.00 -1.75
CA ILE A 185 5.09 -12.45 -1.12
C ILE A 185 6.10 -12.04 -2.19
N MET A 186 7.02 -11.15 -1.84
CA MET A 186 8.22 -10.94 -2.66
C MET A 186 9.27 -12.01 -2.35
N GLU A 187 10.20 -12.26 -3.28
CA GLU A 187 11.35 -13.16 -3.08
C GLU A 187 12.34 -12.69 -2.00
N VAL A 188 12.24 -11.43 -1.57
CA VAL A 188 13.10 -10.86 -0.52
C VAL A 188 12.78 -11.44 0.87
N PRO A 189 13.80 -11.56 1.75
CA PRO A 189 13.63 -12.21 3.04
C PRO A 189 12.67 -11.48 4.00
N CYS A 190 12.39 -10.20 3.77
CA CYS A 190 11.47 -9.44 4.63
C CYS A 190 10.00 -9.91 4.53
N CYS A 191 9.61 -10.57 3.43
CA CYS A 191 8.24 -11.05 3.25
C CYS A 191 7.96 -12.40 3.95
N GLY A 192 8.99 -13.12 4.41
CA GLY A 192 8.82 -14.42 5.10
C GLY A 192 7.99 -14.32 6.40
N GLY A 193 7.94 -13.12 7.01
CA GLY A 193 7.08 -12.86 8.16
C GLY A 193 5.58 -13.01 7.85
N LEU A 194 5.15 -12.64 6.64
CA LEU A 194 3.74 -12.76 6.23
C LEU A 194 3.32 -14.23 6.08
N SER A 195 4.14 -15.04 5.40
CA SER A 195 3.85 -16.48 5.23
C SER A 195 3.77 -17.21 6.56
N ARG A 196 4.69 -16.92 7.50
CA ARG A 196 4.66 -17.49 8.86
C ARG A 196 3.40 -17.09 9.61
N LEU A 197 3.00 -15.83 9.52
CA LEU A 197 1.81 -15.32 10.17
C LEU A 197 0.55 -16.01 9.66
N VAL A 198 0.42 -16.19 8.33
CA VAL A 198 -0.70 -16.93 7.74
C VAL A 198 -0.71 -18.39 8.19
N GLN A 199 0.45 -19.07 8.22
CA GLN A 199 0.55 -20.45 8.69
C GLN A 199 0.20 -20.59 10.18
N GLU A 200 0.64 -19.66 11.02
CA GLU A 200 0.33 -19.62 12.46
C GLU A 200 -1.18 -19.39 12.70
N ALA A 201 -1.79 -18.47 11.96
CA ALA A 201 -3.23 -18.22 12.03
C ALA A 201 -4.03 -19.44 11.55
N ALA A 202 -3.61 -20.10 10.47
CA ALA A 202 -4.25 -21.30 9.97
C ALA A 202 -4.09 -22.50 10.92
N GLY A 203 -2.93 -22.67 11.55
CA GLY A 203 -2.68 -23.73 12.53
C GLY A 203 -3.45 -23.56 13.84
N SER A 204 -3.92 -22.34 14.14
CA SER A 204 -4.76 -22.04 15.31
C SER A 204 -6.25 -21.91 14.97
N ALA A 205 -6.61 -21.99 13.69
CA ALA A 205 -7.99 -21.98 13.23
C ALA A 205 -8.69 -23.32 13.52
N SER A 206 -10.01 -23.29 13.66
CA SER A 206 -10.82 -24.50 13.85
C SER A 206 -11.04 -25.30 12.57
N ARG A 207 -10.86 -24.66 11.41
CA ARG A 207 -10.99 -25.24 10.07
C ARG A 207 -9.65 -25.28 9.35
N SER A 208 -9.44 -26.36 8.58
CA SER A 208 -8.39 -26.43 7.55
C SER A 208 -8.84 -25.70 6.28
N VAL A 209 -7.97 -24.86 5.72
CA VAL A 209 -8.16 -24.15 4.46
C VAL A 209 -6.96 -24.40 3.54
N PRO A 210 -7.14 -24.64 2.23
CA PRO A 210 -6.04 -24.73 1.29
C PRO A 210 -5.26 -23.42 1.23
N ILE A 211 -3.94 -23.51 1.43
CA ILE A 211 -3.02 -22.37 1.37
C ILE A 211 -2.02 -22.60 0.24
N SER A 212 -1.92 -21.65 -0.69
CA SER A 212 -0.86 -21.60 -1.71
C SER A 212 -0.03 -20.34 -1.56
N THR A 213 1.25 -20.41 -1.89
CA THR A 213 2.12 -19.22 -1.84
C THR A 213 2.62 -18.90 -3.25
N VAL A 214 2.57 -17.63 -3.61
CA VAL A 214 3.18 -17.11 -4.84
C VAL A 214 4.28 -16.12 -4.49
N VAL A 215 5.45 -16.35 -5.06
CA VAL A 215 6.63 -15.50 -4.92
C VAL A 215 6.73 -14.58 -6.12
N VAL A 216 6.78 -13.28 -5.85
CA VAL A 216 6.98 -12.21 -6.83
C VAL A 216 8.47 -11.86 -6.88
N GLY A 217 9.07 -11.97 -8.06
CA GLY A 217 10.46 -11.59 -8.28
C GLY A 217 10.68 -10.07 -8.19
N ILE A 218 11.85 -9.63 -7.71
CA ILE A 218 12.20 -8.19 -7.67
C ILE A 218 12.50 -7.65 -9.06
N GLU A 219 12.94 -8.51 -9.98
CA GLU A 219 13.22 -8.18 -11.37
C GLU A 219 12.08 -8.67 -12.26
N GLY A 220 11.45 -7.74 -12.98
CA GLY A 220 10.38 -8.06 -13.94
C GLY A 220 9.05 -8.55 -13.33
N GLY A 221 8.95 -8.71 -12.01
CA GLY A 221 7.69 -9.06 -11.33
C GLY A 221 7.16 -10.46 -11.67
N GLY A 222 8.06 -11.39 -12.02
CA GLY A 222 7.72 -12.78 -12.33
C GLY A 222 7.04 -13.50 -11.16
N LEU A 223 6.21 -14.50 -11.46
CA LEU A 223 5.41 -15.24 -10.48
C LEU A 223 5.88 -16.71 -10.40
N THR A 224 6.27 -17.15 -9.21
CA THR A 224 6.65 -18.54 -8.91
C THR A 224 5.73 -19.12 -7.84
N TRP A 225 5.03 -20.21 -8.15
CA TRP A 225 4.09 -20.86 -7.22
C TRP A 225 4.80 -21.94 -6.39
N MET A 226 4.46 -22.03 -5.10
CA MET A 226 4.93 -23.01 -4.13
C MET A 226 3.77 -23.75 -3.47
#